data_AF-A0A0C2W735-F1
#
_entry.id   AF-A0A0C2W735-F1
#
_cell.length_a   1.000
_cell.length_b   1.000
_cell.length_c   1.000
_cell.angle_alpha   90.00
_cell.angle_beta   90.00
_cell.angle_gamma   90.00
#
_symmetry.space_group_name_H-M   'P 1'
#
loop_
_entity.id
_entity.type
_entity.pdbx_description
1 polymer ?
#
loop_
_entity_poly.entity_id
_entity_poly.type
_entity_poly.pdbx_seq_one_letter_code
_entity_poly.pdbx_strand_id
1 'polypeptide(L)'
;MQPLQKLGWKLKRNEDPEMAYHLSKQANNLYQQWEILSQTSSPNVSPVPIGKHQLSPLPYSYEALEPYIDRRIMRLHHDKHHQSYVDGLNKAEKEMDNARKTNQFDLIKHWEIEAAFHGTGHYLHTIFWTVMSPNGGGEPKGELAAEITRSFGSFKMFKQHFLKPQKM
;
A
#
# COMPACT_ATOMS: atom_id res chain seq x y z
N MET A 1 -15.94 -18.19 -28.90
CA MET A 1 -14.68 -17.91 -28.19
C MET A 1 -13.57 -17.92 -29.24
N GLN A 2 -12.57 -17.04 -29.10
CA GLN A 2 -11.38 -16.85 -29.96
C GLN A 2 -11.49 -15.82 -31.11
N PRO A 3 -10.35 -15.26 -31.57
CA PRO A 3 -9.29 -14.62 -30.79
C PRO A 3 -8.81 -13.30 -31.43
N LEU A 4 -8.08 -12.50 -30.65
CA LEU A 4 -7.30 -11.33 -31.09
C LEU A 4 -6.22 -11.76 -32.11
N GLN A 5 -6.59 -11.93 -33.37
CA GLN A 5 -5.68 -12.24 -34.48
C GLN A 5 -5.80 -11.18 -35.59
N LYS A 6 -5.45 -9.92 -35.33
CA LYS A 6 -5.13 -8.96 -36.40
C LYS A 6 -4.16 -7.86 -35.95
N LEU A 7 -2.97 -8.23 -35.50
CA LEU A 7 -1.81 -7.34 -35.54
C LEU A 7 -0.62 -8.18 -36.03
N GLY A 8 -0.52 -8.32 -37.34
CA GLY A 8 0.44 -9.16 -38.05
C GLY A 8 1.85 -8.58 -38.06
N TRP A 9 2.45 -8.33 -36.90
CA TRP A 9 3.85 -7.91 -36.79
C TRP A 9 4.76 -9.14 -36.89
N LYS A 10 4.96 -9.64 -38.10
CA LYS A 10 6.13 -10.50 -38.37
C LYS A 10 7.34 -9.59 -38.56
N LEU A 11 8.01 -9.22 -37.46
CA LEU A 11 9.34 -8.62 -37.52
C LEU A 11 10.30 -9.65 -38.12
N LYS A 12 10.47 -9.60 -39.44
CA LYS A 12 11.59 -10.28 -40.09
C LYS A 12 12.84 -9.55 -39.62
N ARG A 13 13.69 -10.25 -38.87
CA ARG A 13 15.06 -9.80 -38.61
C ARG A 13 15.75 -9.79 -39.98
N ASN A 14 15.86 -8.63 -40.62
CA ASN A 14 16.81 -8.33 -41.68
C ASN A 14 16.89 -6.81 -41.96
N GLU A 15 18.05 -6.25 -41.60
CA GLU A 15 18.93 -5.44 -42.47
C GLU A 15 18.57 -3.99 -42.85
N ASP A 16 17.95 -3.21 -41.96
CA ASP A 16 18.01 -1.74 -42.08
C ASP A 16 18.26 -1.07 -40.71
N PRO A 17 19.51 -0.65 -40.41
CA PRO A 17 19.85 0.06 -39.19
C PRO A 17 19.05 1.34 -38.98
N GLU A 18 18.68 2.04 -40.06
CA GLU A 18 17.86 3.26 -39.99
C GLU A 18 16.43 2.90 -39.58
N MET A 19 15.86 1.82 -40.12
CA MET A 19 14.54 1.35 -39.70
C MET A 19 14.51 0.92 -38.22
N ALA A 20 15.54 0.21 -37.76
CA ALA A 20 15.65 -0.16 -36.34
C ALA A 20 15.78 1.08 -35.44
N TYR A 21 16.57 2.07 -35.87
CA TYR A 21 16.71 3.35 -35.19
C TYR A 21 15.37 4.10 -35.13
N HIS A 22 14.66 4.21 -36.25
CA HIS A 22 13.35 4.87 -36.31
C HIS A 22 12.29 4.17 -35.45
N LEU A 23 12.23 2.84 -35.47
CA LEU A 23 11.31 2.07 -34.63
C LEU A 23 11.64 2.24 -33.14
N SER A 24 12.92 2.22 -32.76
CA SER A 24 13.33 2.47 -31.38
C SER A 24 12.97 3.88 -30.92
N LYS A 25 13.14 4.89 -31.78
CA LYS A 25 12.76 6.28 -31.52
C LYS A 25 11.24 6.43 -31.36
N GLN A 26 10.45 5.76 -32.20
CA GLN A 26 8.99 5.75 -32.08
C GLN A 26 8.52 5.05 -30.82
N ALA A 27 9.10 3.89 -30.48
CA ALA A 27 8.78 3.16 -29.25
C ALA A 27 9.13 3.99 -28.00
N ASN A 28 10.28 4.65 -28.00
CA ASN A 28 10.69 5.51 -26.89
C ASN A 28 9.78 6.75 -26.78
N ASN A 29 9.40 7.36 -27.91
CA ASN A 29 8.46 8.48 -27.91
C ASN A 29 7.07 8.05 -27.38
N LEU A 30 6.55 6.91 -27.83
CA LEU A 30 5.30 6.34 -27.31
C LEU A 30 5.39 6.03 -25.81
N TYR A 31 6.50 5.47 -25.34
CA TYR A 31 6.74 5.22 -23.92
C TYR A 31 6.77 6.53 -23.11
N GLN A 32 7.46 7.57 -23.58
CA GLN A 32 7.48 8.89 -22.92
C GLN A 32 6.11 9.56 -22.91
N GLN A 33 5.33 9.48 -24.00
CA GLN A 33 3.96 9.97 -24.02
C GLN A 33 3.06 9.19 -23.06
N TRP A 34 3.22 7.86 -23.01
CA TRP A 34 2.50 7.02 -22.06
C TRP A 34 2.88 7.33 -20.60
N GLU A 35 4.15 7.59 -20.29
CA GLU A 35 4.63 8.05 -18.98
C GLU A 35 4.01 9.41 -18.58
N ILE A 36 3.92 10.36 -19.52
CA ILE A 36 3.26 11.66 -19.27
C ILE A 36 1.75 11.45 -19.02
N LEU A 37 1.11 10.57 -19.80
CA LEU A 37 -0.31 10.23 -19.64
C LEU A 37 -0.58 9.40 -18.36
N SER A 38 0.39 8.58 -17.92
CA SER A 38 0.29 7.77 -16.70
C SER A 38 0.53 8.62 -15.44
N GLN A 39 1.41 9.63 -15.52
CA GLN A 39 1.58 10.62 -14.45
C GLN A 39 0.35 11.53 -14.30
N THR A 40 -0.36 11.85 -15.38
CA THR A 40 -1.64 12.60 -15.31
C THR A 40 -2.83 11.76 -14.85
N SER A 41 -2.70 10.43 -14.85
CA SER A 41 -3.69 9.48 -14.31
C SER A 41 -3.29 8.88 -12.97
N SER A 42 -2.15 9.32 -12.40
CA SER A 42 -1.90 9.12 -10.98
C SER A 42 -3.01 9.85 -10.22
N PRO A 43 -3.76 9.18 -9.32
CA PRO A 43 -4.67 9.90 -8.46
C PRO A 43 -3.87 11.04 -7.83
N ASN A 44 -4.41 12.26 -7.86
CA ASN A 44 -3.78 13.41 -7.24
C ASN A 44 -3.74 13.15 -5.72
N VAL A 45 -2.75 12.39 -5.26
CA VAL A 45 -2.53 12.08 -3.86
C VAL A 45 -1.88 13.31 -3.26
N SER A 46 -2.70 14.34 -3.07
CA SER A 46 -2.30 15.49 -2.27
C SER A 46 -1.94 14.96 -0.88
N PRO A 47 -0.79 15.36 -0.32
CA PRO A 47 -0.42 14.93 1.03
C PRO A 47 -1.49 15.39 2.02
N VAL A 48 -1.76 14.56 3.02
CA VAL A 48 -2.68 14.92 4.11
C VAL A 48 -2.13 16.18 4.79
N PRO A 49 -2.90 17.28 4.90
CA PRO A 49 -2.42 18.48 5.55
C PRO A 49 -2.09 18.23 7.03
N ILE A 50 -1.16 19.03 7.57
CA ILE A 50 -0.69 18.94 8.97
C ILE A 50 -1.87 18.83 9.93
N GLY A 51 -1.91 17.74 10.69
CA GLY A 51 -2.92 17.55 11.72
C GLY A 51 -4.32 17.26 11.19
N LYS A 52 -4.44 16.77 9.95
CA LYS A 52 -5.71 16.43 9.28
C LYS A 52 -5.84 14.96 8.91
N HIS A 53 -5.04 14.07 9.49
CA HIS A 53 -5.26 12.62 9.38
C HIS A 53 -6.60 12.25 9.98
N GLN A 54 -7.24 11.23 9.39
CA GLN A 54 -8.58 10.79 9.77
C GLN A 54 -8.60 9.28 9.98
N LEU A 55 -9.45 8.84 10.89
CA LEU A 55 -9.78 7.43 11.02
C LEU A 55 -10.69 7.04 9.85
N SER A 56 -10.13 6.36 8.86
CA SER A 56 -10.90 5.78 7.76
C SER A 56 -11.94 4.79 8.29
N PRO A 57 -13.18 4.79 7.78
CA PRO A 57 -14.17 3.79 8.16
C PRO A 57 -13.70 2.39 7.76
N LEU A 58 -14.13 1.37 8.52
CA LEU A 58 -13.89 -0.02 8.14
C LEU A 58 -14.55 -0.34 6.78
N PRO A 59 -13.91 -1.16 5.93
CA PRO A 59 -14.47 -1.57 4.65
C PRO A 59 -15.59 -2.63 4.79
N TYR A 60 -15.87 -3.08 6.01
CA TYR A 60 -16.91 -4.06 6.38
C TYR A 60 -17.47 -3.75 7.78
N SER A 61 -18.59 -4.36 8.15
CA SER A 61 -19.19 -4.17 9.48
C SER A 61 -18.33 -4.79 10.59
N TYR A 62 -18.52 -4.35 11.83
CA TYR A 62 -17.70 -4.79 12.97
C TYR A 62 -17.80 -6.30 13.27
N GLU A 63 -18.90 -6.94 12.89
CA GLU A 63 -19.12 -8.38 13.05
C GLU A 63 -18.70 -9.22 11.83
N ALA A 64 -18.23 -8.58 10.75
CA ALA A 64 -17.98 -9.25 9.47
C ALA A 64 -16.84 -10.31 9.53
N LEU A 65 -15.96 -10.23 10.54
CA LEU A 65 -14.83 -11.16 10.71
C LEU A 65 -15.08 -12.25 11.77
N GLU A 66 -16.29 -12.33 12.33
CA GLU A 66 -16.69 -13.44 13.18
C GLU A 66 -16.66 -14.78 12.40
N PRO A 67 -16.28 -15.91 13.04
CA PRO A 67 -15.92 -16.08 14.45
C PRO A 67 -14.43 -15.86 14.74
N TYR A 68 -13.65 -15.31 13.81
CA TYR A 68 -12.20 -15.22 13.93
C TYR A 68 -11.73 -14.00 14.74
N ILE A 69 -12.45 -12.89 14.63
CA ILE A 69 -12.22 -11.69 15.43
C ILE A 69 -13.56 -11.22 15.99
N ASP A 70 -13.64 -11.15 17.32
CA ASP A 70 -14.85 -10.74 18.04
C ASP A 70 -15.24 -9.29 17.73
N ARG A 71 -16.54 -9.04 17.55
CA ARG A 71 -17.11 -7.71 17.24
C ARG A 71 -16.73 -6.62 18.25
N ARG A 72 -16.71 -6.94 19.55
CA ARG A 72 -16.32 -5.98 20.60
C ARG A 72 -14.85 -5.63 20.48
N ILE A 73 -13.99 -6.61 20.18
CA ILE A 73 -12.56 -6.36 19.90
C ILE A 73 -12.40 -5.48 18.67
N MET A 74 -13.11 -5.75 17.57
CA MET A 74 -13.09 -4.90 16.36
C MET A 74 -13.42 -3.44 16.68
N ARG A 75 -14.46 -3.19 17.48
CA ARG A 75 -14.82 -1.82 17.92
C ARG A 75 -13.73 -1.16 18.76
N LEU A 76 -13.17 -1.87 19.74
CA LEU A 76 -12.12 -1.32 20.59
C LEU A 76 -10.83 -1.05 19.80
N HIS A 77 -10.46 -1.96 18.90
CA HIS A 77 -9.25 -1.87 18.10
C HIS A 77 -9.34 -0.72 17.07
N HIS A 78 -10.49 -0.57 16.41
CA HIS A 78 -10.70 0.51 15.45
C HIS A 78 -11.01 1.86 16.13
N ASP A 79 -12.08 1.95 16.92
CA ASP A 79 -12.62 3.23 17.37
C ASP A 79 -11.83 3.84 18.53
N LYS A 80 -10.98 3.04 19.21
CA LYS A 80 -10.16 3.52 20.32
C LYS A 80 -8.67 3.43 19.99
N HIS A 81 -8.17 2.25 19.69
CA HIS A 81 -6.73 2.08 19.51
C HIS A 81 -6.23 2.76 18.23
N HIS A 82 -6.85 2.49 17.08
CA HIS A 82 -6.49 3.18 15.83
C HIS A 82 -6.77 4.69 15.91
N GLN A 83 -7.89 5.10 16.50
CA GLN A 83 -8.18 6.52 16.73
C GLN A 83 -7.06 7.22 17.54
N SER A 84 -6.53 6.59 18.59
CA SER A 84 -5.45 7.20 19.38
C SER A 84 -4.16 7.43 18.56
N TYR A 85 -3.90 6.60 17.55
CA TYR A 85 -2.78 6.81 16.64
C TYR A 85 -3.02 7.99 15.71
N VAL A 86 -4.24 8.14 15.18
CA VAL A 86 -4.62 9.31 14.38
C VAL A 86 -4.48 10.59 15.19
N ASP A 87 -4.99 10.61 16.41
CA ASP A 87 -4.96 11.79 17.28
C ASP A 87 -3.53 12.17 17.68
N GLY A 88 -2.71 11.17 18.04
CA GLY A 88 -1.31 11.38 18.41
C GLY A 88 -0.45 11.87 17.25
N LEU A 89 -0.62 11.30 16.05
CA LEU A 89 0.06 11.76 14.84
C LEU A 89 -0.30 13.22 14.55
N ASN A 90 -1.61 13.52 14.56
CA ASN A 90 -2.10 14.87 14.31
C ASN A 90 -1.56 15.89 15.32
N LYS A 91 -1.40 15.49 16.58
CA LYS A 91 -0.79 16.34 17.61
C LYS A 91 0.68 16.57 17.32
N ALA A 92 1.46 15.51 17.10
CA ALA A 92 2.90 15.61 16.84
C ALA A 92 3.19 16.51 15.63
N GLU A 93 2.45 16.37 14.53
CA GLU A 93 2.61 17.22 13.35
C GLU A 93 2.36 18.70 13.63
N LYS A 94 1.31 19.02 14.41
CA LYS A 94 1.00 20.41 14.80
C LYS A 94 2.08 21.01 15.69
N GLU A 95 2.63 20.22 16.62
CA GLU A 95 3.69 20.69 17.51
C GLU A 95 5.02 20.91 16.75
N MET A 96 5.35 20.03 15.81
CA MET A 96 6.49 20.26 14.90
C MET A 96 6.28 21.50 14.01
N ASP A 97 5.05 21.76 13.57
CA ASP A 97 4.72 22.97 12.82
C ASP A 97 4.81 24.24 13.65
N ASN A 98 4.33 24.19 14.89
CA ASN A 98 4.47 25.28 15.85
C ASN A 98 5.95 25.57 16.13
N ALA A 99 6.77 24.55 16.38
CA ALA A 99 8.21 24.67 16.58
C ALA A 99 8.90 25.44 15.44
N ARG A 100 8.55 25.14 14.17
CA ARG A 100 9.04 25.86 12.99
C ARG A 100 8.59 27.32 12.96
N LYS A 101 7.32 27.60 13.29
CA LYS A 101 6.75 28.96 13.28
C LYS A 101 7.32 29.84 14.38
N THR A 102 7.61 29.28 15.55
CA THR A 102 8.09 30.01 16.72
C THR A 102 9.60 29.94 16.91
N ASN A 103 10.31 29.20 16.07
CA ASN A 103 11.74 28.93 16.17
C ASN A 103 12.15 28.31 17.53
N GLN A 104 11.30 27.43 18.09
CA GLN A 104 11.49 26.75 19.37
C GLN A 104 11.63 25.24 19.15
N PHE A 105 12.86 24.72 19.23
CA PHE A 105 13.17 23.33 18.84
C PHE A 105 13.51 22.40 20.00
N ASP A 106 13.37 22.84 21.26
CA ASP A 106 13.77 22.07 22.44
C ASP A 106 13.11 20.67 22.50
N LEU A 107 11.88 20.57 21.99
CA LEU A 107 11.11 19.32 21.94
C LEU A 107 11.06 18.66 20.56
N ILE A 108 11.82 19.13 19.57
CA ILE A 108 11.67 18.62 18.18
C ILE A 108 11.92 17.11 18.11
N LYS A 109 12.96 16.62 18.79
CA LYS A 109 13.28 15.19 18.87
C LYS A 109 12.15 14.37 19.49
N HIS A 110 11.48 14.90 20.51
CA HIS A 110 10.34 14.23 21.12
C HIS A 110 9.20 14.10 20.11
N TRP A 111 8.83 15.20 19.44
CA TRP A 111 7.73 15.19 18.49
C TRP A 111 8.01 14.36 17.23
N GLU A 112 9.25 14.25 16.79
CA GLU A 112 9.64 13.32 15.71
C GLU A 112 9.44 11.85 16.11
N ILE A 113 9.76 11.49 17.36
CA ILE A 113 9.53 10.14 17.88
C ILE A 113 8.02 9.85 18.00
N GLU A 114 7.25 10.80 18.53
CA GLU A 114 5.78 10.67 18.62
C GLU A 114 5.16 10.54 17.23
N ALA A 115 5.61 11.33 16.25
CA ALA A 115 5.15 11.23 14.87
C ALA A 115 5.49 9.88 14.25
N ALA A 116 6.69 9.35 14.49
CA ALA A 116 7.09 8.03 14.00
C ALA A 116 6.24 6.91 14.63
N PHE A 117 6.03 6.95 15.95
CA PHE A 117 5.25 5.95 16.67
C PHE A 117 3.78 5.98 16.26
N HIS A 118 3.14 7.15 16.36
CA HIS A 118 1.72 7.29 16.03
C HIS A 118 1.46 7.18 14.53
N GLY A 119 2.36 7.69 13.68
CA GLY A 119 2.28 7.54 12.23
C GLY A 119 2.34 6.08 11.81
N THR A 120 3.34 5.34 12.28
CA THR A 120 3.44 3.91 12.00
C THR A 120 2.21 3.15 12.51
N GLY A 121 1.72 3.50 13.71
CA GLY A 121 0.47 2.96 14.25
C GLY A 121 -0.72 3.19 13.31
N HIS A 122 -0.91 4.41 12.82
CA HIS A 122 -2.02 4.74 11.91
C HIS A 122 -1.92 3.98 10.57
N TYR A 123 -0.77 4.00 9.91
CA TYR A 123 -0.61 3.36 8.60
C TYR A 123 -0.71 1.83 8.68
N LEU A 124 -0.11 1.20 9.69
CA LEU A 124 -0.19 -0.25 9.86
C LEU A 124 -1.62 -0.71 10.14
N HIS A 125 -2.41 0.04 10.93
CA HIS A 125 -3.81 -0.29 11.15
C HIS A 125 -4.65 -0.09 9.88
N THR A 126 -4.39 0.97 9.11
CA THR A 126 -5.05 1.20 7.81
C THR A 126 -4.82 0.03 6.85
N ILE A 127 -3.59 -0.51 6.81
CA ILE A 127 -3.28 -1.73 6.04
C ILE A 127 -3.99 -2.94 6.64
N PHE A 128 -3.93 -3.12 7.97
CA PHE A 128 -4.53 -4.26 8.67
C PHE A 128 -6.01 -4.45 8.33
N TRP A 129 -6.78 -3.36 8.28
CA TRP A 129 -8.20 -3.43 7.95
C TRP A 129 -8.47 -3.81 6.49
N THR A 130 -7.60 -3.41 5.56
CA THR A 130 -7.77 -3.60 4.11
C THR A 130 -7.24 -4.93 3.60
N VAL A 131 -6.34 -5.60 4.32
CA VAL A 131 -5.84 -6.94 3.96
C VAL A 131 -6.70 -8.08 4.50
N MET A 132 -7.74 -7.78 5.27
CA MET A 132 -8.74 -8.75 5.76
C MET A 132 -10.05 -8.65 4.98
N SER A 133 -10.80 -9.75 4.93
CA SER A 133 -12.08 -9.81 4.24
C SER A 133 -13.01 -10.83 4.89
N PRO A 134 -14.33 -10.54 5.01
CA PRO A 134 -15.33 -11.52 5.47
C PRO A 134 -15.40 -12.76 4.58
N ASN A 135 -15.04 -12.61 3.29
CA ASN A 135 -15.02 -13.69 2.30
C ASN A 135 -13.59 -14.11 1.94
N GLY A 136 -12.63 -13.81 2.83
CA GLY A 136 -11.22 -14.13 2.64
C GLY A 136 -10.85 -15.55 3.06
N GLY A 137 -9.56 -15.75 3.30
CA GLY A 137 -9.01 -17.06 3.68
C GLY A 137 -8.73 -17.99 2.49
N GLY A 138 -8.57 -19.28 2.79
CA GLY A 138 -8.12 -20.27 1.82
C GLY A 138 -6.62 -20.16 1.50
N GLU A 139 -6.22 -20.75 0.38
CA GLU A 139 -4.86 -20.64 -0.15
C GLU A 139 -4.75 -19.48 -1.16
N PRO A 140 -3.60 -18.80 -1.23
CA PRO A 140 -3.35 -17.76 -2.22
C PRO A 140 -3.47 -18.32 -3.64
N LYS A 141 -3.78 -17.45 -4.60
CA LYS A 141 -3.92 -17.80 -6.03
C LYS A 141 -3.08 -16.87 -6.89
N GLY A 142 -2.88 -17.27 -8.14
CA GLY A 142 -2.18 -16.45 -9.14
C GLY A 142 -0.72 -16.17 -8.77
N GLU A 143 -0.26 -14.97 -9.10
CA GLU A 143 1.14 -14.55 -8.89
C GLU A 143 1.57 -14.68 -7.43
N LEU A 144 0.72 -14.30 -6.47
CA LEU A 144 1.03 -14.41 -5.04
C LEU A 144 1.33 -15.87 -4.63
N ALA A 145 0.58 -16.85 -5.15
CA ALA A 145 0.82 -18.26 -4.86
C ALA A 145 2.15 -18.75 -5.45
N ALA A 146 2.47 -18.29 -6.67
CA ALA A 146 3.73 -18.61 -7.33
C ALA A 146 4.93 -18.01 -6.59
N GLU A 147 4.82 -16.76 -6.14
CA GLU A 147 5.81 -16.07 -5.31
C GLU A 147 6.05 -16.79 -3.98
N ILE A 148 4.97 -17.12 -3.26
CA ILE A 148 5.07 -17.88 -2.01
C ILE A 148 5.74 -19.23 -2.23
N THR A 149 5.41 -19.93 -3.30
CA THR A 149 6.01 -21.22 -3.63
C THR A 149 7.50 -21.06 -3.98
N ARG A 150 7.87 -20.02 -4.72
CA ARG A 150 9.28 -19.74 -5.06
C ARG A 150 10.12 -19.41 -3.83
N SER A 151 9.59 -18.58 -2.93
CA SER A 151 10.34 -18.09 -1.77
C SER A 151 10.36 -19.06 -0.59
N PHE A 152 9.28 -19.82 -0.38
CA PHE A 152 9.09 -20.66 0.82
C PHE A 152 8.91 -22.15 0.49
N GLY A 153 8.92 -22.54 -0.78
CA GLY A 153 8.71 -23.92 -1.24
C GLY A 153 7.24 -24.35 -1.28
N SER A 154 6.40 -23.87 -0.36
CA SER A 154 4.95 -24.10 -0.37
C SER A 154 4.20 -23.11 0.53
N PHE A 155 2.89 -22.96 0.32
CA PHE A 155 2.03 -22.18 1.23
C PHE A 155 2.05 -22.75 2.66
N LYS A 156 2.11 -24.07 2.83
CA LYS A 156 2.23 -24.73 4.14
C LYS A 156 3.51 -24.30 4.86
N MET A 157 4.65 -24.29 4.17
CA MET A 157 5.93 -23.86 4.74
C MET A 157 5.93 -22.38 5.07
N PHE A 158 5.38 -21.54 4.19
CA PHE A 158 5.17 -20.11 4.48
C PHE A 158 4.33 -19.92 5.75
N LYS A 159 3.18 -20.58 5.86
CA LYS A 159 2.31 -20.48 7.04
C LYS A 159 3.03 -20.94 8.31
N GLN A 160 3.83 -22.00 8.26
CA GLN A 160 4.65 -22.43 9.40
C GLN A 160 5.72 -21.39 9.77
N HIS A 161 6.40 -20.83 8.77
CA HIS A 161 7.41 -19.78 8.97
C HIS A 161 6.80 -18.50 9.57
N PHE A 162 5.61 -18.13 9.13
CA PHE A 162 4.89 -16.94 9.59
C PHE A 162 4.32 -17.09 11.01
N LEU A 163 3.86 -18.30 11.38
CA LEU A 163 3.24 -18.54 12.69
C LEU A 163 4.23 -18.84 13.82
N LYS A 164 5.40 -19.43 13.51
CA LYS A 164 6.41 -19.77 14.55
C LYS A 164 6.90 -18.56 15.38
N PRO A 165 7.15 -17.37 14.81
CA PRO A 165 7.57 -16.19 15.56
C PRO A 165 6.47 -15.57 16.42
N GLN A 166 5.20 -15.95 16.23
CA GLN A 166 4.04 -15.32 16.89
C GLN A 166 3.67 -15.97 18.24
N LYS A 167 4.40 -17.01 18.66
CA LYS A 167 4.32 -17.55 20.03
C LYS A 167 5.39 -16.87 20.90
N MET A 168 5.14 -15.62 21.26
CA MET A 168 5.80 -14.98 22.40
C MET A 168 4.78 -14.85 23.53
#